data_AF-A0A645AGK2-F1
#
_entry.id   AF-A0A645AGK2-F1
#
_cell.length_a   1.000
_cell.length_b   1.000
_cell.length_c   1.000
_cell.angle_alpha   90.00
_cell.angle_beta   90.00
_cell.angle_gamma   90.00
#
_symmetry.space_group_name_H-M   'P 1'
#
loop_
_entity.id
_entity.type
_entity.pdbx_description
1 polymer ?
#
loop_
_entity_poly.entity_id
_entity_poly.type
_entity_poly.pdbx_seq_one_letter_code
_entity_poly.pdbx_strand_id
1 'polypeptide(L)'
;MRHPPFFGYDQPLIAEYAKRYGQCRESDFGNENWQLLQCELMSDFVRKARQAIDAVDPKIALEVSFDEKNYYAQGLDVAHWLKSGWVDMIAPGIGDVGEEKYFPLQPFTAMIKTSPRKCLLFPRVEATIYGGDTTAKEEQGLEKIHRRNVSLNMFRELFLKFRAEGADGIRPFNTGYPTLAEALADENGLKCFARNIAPLLDVRQELKTER
;
A
#
# COMPACT_ATOMS: atom_id res chain seq x y z
N MET A 1 -6.66 14.50 -3.80
CA MET A 1 -6.88 13.04 -3.72
C MET A 1 -6.03 12.39 -4.79
N ARG A 2 -4.94 11.67 -4.45
CA ARG A 2 -4.02 11.07 -5.43
C ARG A 2 -4.53 9.75 -6.02
N HIS A 3 -5.46 9.09 -5.34
CA HIS A 3 -6.13 7.88 -5.83
C HIS A 3 -7.64 8.16 -5.89
N PRO A 4 -8.23 8.29 -7.09
CA PRO A 4 -9.69 8.40 -7.18
C PRO A 4 -10.31 7.14 -6.59
N PRO A 5 -11.50 7.24 -5.96
CA PRO A 5 -12.21 6.06 -5.50
C PRO A 5 -12.47 5.13 -6.71
N PHE A 6 -12.36 3.81 -6.51
CA PHE A 6 -12.63 2.82 -7.56
C PHE A 6 -14.05 2.93 -8.10
N PHE A 7 -14.96 3.38 -7.23
CA PHE A 7 -16.36 3.60 -7.52
C PHE A 7 -16.72 5.03 -7.16
N GLY A 8 -17.21 5.78 -8.15
CA GLY A 8 -17.84 7.07 -7.91
C GLY A 8 -19.34 6.91 -7.65
N TYR A 9 -20.10 7.92 -8.04
CA TYR A 9 -21.56 7.86 -8.14
C TYR A 9 -21.99 7.28 -9.49
N ASP A 10 -21.47 6.11 -9.80
CA ASP A 10 -21.65 5.49 -11.11
C ASP A 10 -23.09 5.02 -11.28
N GLN A 11 -23.75 5.41 -12.38
CA GLN A 11 -25.15 5.05 -12.66
C GLN A 11 -25.45 3.54 -12.55
N PRO A 12 -24.57 2.62 -13.00
CA PRO A 12 -24.79 1.19 -12.78
C PRO A 12 -24.87 0.79 -11.31
N LEU A 13 -24.07 1.42 -10.45
CA LEU A 13 -24.05 1.14 -9.01
C LEU A 13 -25.32 1.66 -8.34
N ILE A 14 -25.75 2.88 -8.71
CA ILE A 14 -27.02 3.48 -8.26
C ILE A 14 -28.20 2.61 -8.69
N ALA A 15 -28.21 2.13 -9.94
CA ALA A 15 -29.28 1.29 -10.45
C ALA A 15 -29.37 -0.06 -9.70
N GLU A 16 -28.23 -0.69 -9.42
CA GLU A 16 -28.21 -1.95 -8.66
C GLU A 16 -28.58 -1.73 -7.18
N TYR A 17 -28.15 -0.63 -6.56
CA TYR A 17 -28.61 -0.25 -5.22
C TYR A 17 -30.13 -0.04 -5.21
N ALA A 18 -30.65 0.71 -6.18
CA ALA A 18 -32.07 1.00 -6.31
C ALA A 18 -32.92 -0.26 -6.41
N LYS A 19 -32.43 -1.24 -7.15
CA LYS A 19 -33.06 -2.55 -7.35
C LYS A 19 -33.07 -3.40 -6.08
N ARG A 20 -32.03 -3.35 -5.25
CA ARG A 20 -31.89 -4.19 -4.04
C ARG A 20 -32.51 -3.58 -2.80
N TYR A 21 -32.38 -2.27 -2.63
CA TYR A 21 -32.68 -1.56 -1.38
C TYR A 21 -33.77 -0.49 -1.54
N GLY A 22 -34.32 -0.32 -2.75
CA GLY A 22 -35.24 0.78 -3.07
C GLY A 22 -34.49 2.07 -3.40
N GLN A 23 -35.21 3.17 -3.58
CA GLN A 23 -34.66 4.44 -4.07
C GLN A 23 -33.31 4.83 -3.42
N CYS A 24 -32.28 5.00 -4.24
CA CYS A 24 -30.97 5.50 -3.79
C CYS A 24 -31.04 7.01 -3.55
N ARG A 25 -30.62 7.46 -2.37
CA ARG A 25 -30.50 8.87 -1.97
C ARG A 25 -29.03 9.19 -1.68
N GLU A 26 -28.67 10.48 -1.65
CA GLU A 26 -27.30 10.87 -1.31
C GLU A 26 -26.88 10.43 0.10
N SER A 27 -27.82 10.37 1.04
CA SER A 27 -27.59 9.86 2.40
C SER A 27 -27.24 8.37 2.46
N ASP A 28 -27.49 7.63 1.38
CA ASP A 28 -27.13 6.21 1.31
C ASP A 28 -25.66 6.00 0.95
N PHE A 29 -25.00 7.02 0.40
CA PHE A 29 -23.61 6.91 0.01
C PHE A 29 -22.70 6.75 1.22
N GLY A 30 -21.88 5.70 1.19
CA GLY A 30 -21.01 5.34 2.31
C GLY A 30 -21.74 4.64 3.47
N ASN A 31 -23.04 4.36 3.36
CA ASN A 31 -23.72 3.49 4.32
C ASN A 31 -23.30 2.02 4.13
N GLU A 32 -23.73 1.16 5.04
CA GLU A 32 -23.37 -0.27 5.02
C GLU A 32 -23.84 -0.99 3.74
N ASN A 33 -25.05 -0.74 3.27
CA ASN A 33 -25.58 -1.38 2.05
C ASN A 33 -24.82 -0.95 0.79
N TRP A 34 -24.44 0.33 0.71
CA TRP A 34 -23.63 0.86 -0.38
C TRP A 34 -22.25 0.23 -0.37
N GLN A 35 -21.65 0.13 0.81
CA GLN A 35 -20.35 -0.48 1.01
C GLN A 35 -20.35 -1.97 0.64
N LEU A 36 -21.37 -2.71 1.07
CA LEU A 36 -21.55 -4.13 0.72
C LEU A 36 -21.65 -4.32 -0.80
N LEU A 37 -22.42 -3.46 -1.47
CA LEU A 37 -22.57 -3.52 -2.93
C LEU A 37 -21.24 -3.25 -3.66
N GLN A 38 -20.47 -2.25 -3.23
CA GLN A 38 -19.15 -1.97 -3.78
C GLN A 38 -18.19 -3.15 -3.59
N CYS A 39 -18.16 -3.71 -2.38
CA CYS A 39 -17.34 -4.88 -2.05
C CYS A 39 -17.73 -6.11 -2.87
N GLU A 40 -19.03 -6.36 -3.09
CA GLU A 40 -19.50 -7.49 -3.90
C GLU A 40 -19.04 -7.37 -5.36
N LEU A 41 -19.20 -6.19 -5.97
CA LEU A 41 -18.82 -5.95 -7.35
C LEU A 41 -17.30 -6.08 -7.56
N MET A 42 -16.50 -5.48 -6.66
CA MET A 42 -15.05 -5.62 -6.75
C MET A 42 -14.59 -7.05 -6.47
N SER A 43 -15.22 -7.75 -5.53
CA SER A 43 -14.94 -9.16 -5.25
C SER A 43 -15.23 -10.05 -6.46
N ASP A 44 -16.33 -9.81 -7.16
CA ASP A 44 -16.66 -10.54 -8.38
C ASP A 44 -15.62 -10.29 -9.50
N PHE A 45 -15.16 -9.04 -9.65
CA PHE A 45 -14.07 -8.70 -10.56
C PHE A 45 -12.78 -9.45 -10.21
N VAL A 46 -12.34 -9.39 -8.94
CA VAL A 46 -11.11 -10.07 -8.47
C VAL A 46 -11.21 -11.59 -8.67
N ARG A 47 -12.36 -12.19 -8.34
CA ARG A 47 -12.63 -13.61 -8.57
C ARG A 47 -12.50 -13.98 -10.05
N LYS A 48 -13.11 -13.20 -10.95
CA LYS A 48 -13.03 -13.40 -12.41
C LYS A 48 -11.61 -13.22 -12.92
N ALA A 49 -10.87 -12.22 -12.44
CA ALA A 49 -9.47 -12.02 -12.77
C ALA A 49 -8.63 -13.25 -12.36
N ARG A 50 -8.80 -13.75 -11.13
CA ARG A 50 -8.12 -14.97 -10.68
C ARG A 50 -8.44 -16.18 -11.57
N GLN A 51 -9.71 -16.38 -11.93
CA GLN A 51 -10.13 -17.47 -12.83
C GLN A 51 -9.48 -17.36 -14.21
N ALA A 52 -9.43 -16.14 -14.77
CA ALA A 52 -8.80 -15.91 -16.06
C ALA A 52 -7.29 -16.17 -16.02
N ILE A 53 -6.60 -15.75 -14.95
CA ILE A 53 -5.17 -16.02 -14.77
C ILE A 53 -4.93 -17.52 -14.58
N ASP A 54 -5.72 -18.22 -13.74
CA ASP A 54 -5.59 -19.66 -13.51
C ASP A 54 -5.81 -20.49 -14.79
N ALA A 55 -6.69 -20.02 -15.70
CA ALA A 55 -6.91 -20.66 -16.99
C ALA A 55 -5.71 -20.54 -17.95
N VAL A 56 -4.86 -19.53 -17.77
CA VAL A 56 -3.62 -19.32 -18.54
C VAL A 56 -2.46 -20.07 -17.89
N ASP A 57 -2.16 -19.75 -16.63
CA ASP A 57 -1.17 -20.43 -15.81
C ASP A 57 -1.45 -20.14 -14.31
N PRO A 58 -1.79 -21.16 -13.49
CA PRO A 58 -2.07 -20.97 -12.07
C PRO A 58 -0.86 -20.49 -11.25
N LYS A 59 0.35 -20.49 -11.82
CA LYS A 59 1.56 -19.97 -11.16
C LYS A 59 1.70 -18.45 -11.27
N ILE A 60 0.92 -17.79 -12.11
CA ILE A 60 0.94 -16.33 -12.21
C ILE A 60 0.28 -15.75 -10.96
N ALA A 61 1.05 -14.96 -10.21
CA ALA A 61 0.62 -14.31 -8.99
C ALA A 61 -0.30 -13.11 -9.30
N LEU A 62 -1.39 -12.98 -8.54
CA LEU A 62 -2.23 -11.79 -8.52
C LEU A 62 -1.90 -10.96 -7.28
N GLU A 63 -1.49 -9.72 -7.51
CA GLU A 63 -1.20 -8.74 -6.47
C GLU A 63 -2.32 -7.71 -6.33
N VAL A 64 -2.61 -7.30 -5.10
CA VAL A 64 -3.41 -6.10 -4.82
C VAL A 64 -2.65 -5.09 -3.96
N SER A 65 -2.62 -3.83 -4.41
CA SER A 65 -2.12 -2.68 -3.66
C SER A 65 -3.27 -1.79 -3.19
N PHE A 66 -3.23 -1.32 -1.95
CA PHE A 66 -4.31 -0.52 -1.36
C PHE A 66 -3.81 0.42 -0.27
N ASP A 67 -4.68 1.33 0.20
CA ASP A 67 -4.43 2.20 1.35
C ASP A 67 -4.62 1.43 2.66
N GLU A 68 -3.73 1.55 3.63
CA GLU A 68 -3.77 0.72 4.85
C GLU A 68 -5.00 0.96 5.73
N LYS A 69 -5.57 2.18 5.74
CA LYS A 69 -6.71 2.53 6.61
C LYS A 69 -8.06 2.40 5.93
N ASN A 70 -8.17 2.85 4.69
CA ASN A 70 -9.47 3.14 4.07
C ASN A 70 -9.85 2.20 2.93
N TYR A 71 -9.10 1.11 2.72
CA TYR A 71 -9.35 0.19 1.60
C TYR A 71 -10.75 -0.41 1.61
N TYR A 72 -11.28 -0.77 2.79
CA TYR A 72 -12.65 -1.31 2.85
C TYR A 72 -13.66 -0.25 2.41
N ALA A 73 -13.54 0.99 2.88
CA ALA A 73 -14.37 2.13 2.45
C ALA A 73 -14.28 2.45 0.94
N GLN A 74 -13.28 1.89 0.25
CA GLN A 74 -13.09 2.01 -1.20
C GLN A 74 -13.68 0.81 -1.97
N GLY A 75 -14.39 -0.10 -1.30
CA GLY A 75 -14.97 -1.30 -1.90
C GLY A 75 -14.01 -2.49 -1.98
N LEU A 76 -12.92 -2.47 -1.21
CA LEU A 76 -11.92 -3.54 -1.24
C LEU A 76 -12.08 -4.49 -0.05
N ASP A 77 -12.75 -5.63 -0.26
CA ASP A 77 -12.86 -6.70 0.75
C ASP A 77 -11.65 -7.64 0.69
N VAL A 78 -10.47 -7.11 1.03
CA VAL A 78 -9.19 -7.84 0.95
C VAL A 78 -9.21 -9.10 1.83
N ALA A 79 -9.86 -9.04 3.00
CA ALA A 79 -9.98 -10.17 3.90
C ALA A 79 -10.74 -11.34 3.24
N HIS A 80 -11.86 -11.04 2.57
CA HIS A 80 -12.60 -12.05 1.81
C HIS A 80 -11.79 -12.62 0.65
N TRP A 81 -11.05 -11.78 -0.09
CA TRP A 81 -10.25 -12.21 -1.24
C TRP A 81 -9.13 -13.16 -0.82
N LEU A 82 -8.45 -12.85 0.28
CA LEU A 82 -7.42 -13.70 0.86
C LEU A 82 -8.01 -15.02 1.33
N LYS A 83 -9.06 -15.00 2.14
CA LYS A 83 -9.74 -16.22 2.62
C LYS A 83 -10.21 -17.13 1.48
N SER A 84 -10.58 -16.53 0.34
CA SER A 84 -11.02 -17.26 -0.86
C SER A 84 -9.86 -17.74 -1.75
N GLY A 85 -8.62 -17.37 -1.43
CA GLY A 85 -7.43 -17.76 -2.19
C GLY A 85 -7.31 -17.08 -3.54
N TRP A 86 -7.88 -15.89 -3.71
CA TRP A 86 -7.85 -15.18 -5.00
C TRP A 86 -6.61 -14.31 -5.20
N VAL A 87 -5.94 -13.95 -4.11
CA VAL A 87 -4.80 -13.03 -4.12
C VAL A 87 -3.57 -13.75 -3.55
N ASP A 88 -2.44 -13.56 -4.20
CA ASP A 88 -1.16 -14.20 -3.85
C ASP A 88 -0.17 -13.19 -3.22
N MET A 89 -0.45 -11.89 -3.36
CA MET A 89 0.36 -10.83 -2.76
C MET A 89 -0.47 -9.61 -2.39
N ILE A 90 -0.23 -9.04 -1.21
CA ILE A 90 -0.83 -7.77 -0.79
C ILE A 90 0.23 -6.72 -0.49
N ALA A 91 -0.06 -5.49 -0.88
CA ALA A 91 0.78 -4.32 -0.65
C ALA A 91 -0.04 -3.17 -0.04
N PRO A 92 -0.39 -3.27 1.27
CA PRO A 92 -0.96 -2.14 2.01
C PRO A 92 0.07 -1.00 2.07
N GLY A 93 -0.36 0.24 2.05
CA GLY A 93 0.56 1.37 2.24
C GLY A 93 -0.17 2.64 2.60
N ILE A 94 0.59 3.61 3.09
CA ILE A 94 0.07 4.96 3.32
C ILE A 94 -0.07 5.63 1.96
N GLY A 95 -1.29 6.08 1.61
CA GLY A 95 -1.56 6.74 0.33
C GLY A 95 -1.02 8.17 0.20
N ASP A 96 -0.67 8.80 1.34
CA ASP A 96 -0.28 10.20 1.40
C ASP A 96 1.23 10.44 1.39
N VAL A 97 1.61 11.63 0.92
CA VAL A 97 2.97 12.18 1.07
C VAL A 97 3.13 12.69 2.50
N GLY A 98 4.31 12.51 3.08
CA GLY A 98 4.59 12.95 4.44
C GLY A 98 5.78 12.25 5.07
N GLU A 99 6.06 12.55 6.33
CA GLU A 99 7.15 11.90 7.08
C GLU A 99 6.76 10.54 7.65
N GLU A 100 5.47 10.32 7.92
CA GLU A 100 4.96 9.03 8.40
C GLU A 100 5.01 7.98 7.27
N LYS A 101 5.79 6.91 7.48
CA LYS A 101 5.99 5.82 6.51
C LYS A 101 5.75 4.44 7.08
N TYR A 102 5.51 4.37 8.39
CA TYR A 102 5.32 3.13 9.13
C TYR A 102 3.88 3.01 9.58
N PHE A 103 3.38 1.79 9.58
CA PHE A 103 2.07 1.41 10.11
C PHE A 103 2.15 -0.06 10.58
N PRO A 104 1.36 -0.47 11.59
CA PRO A 104 1.41 -1.83 12.12
C PRO A 104 0.95 -2.87 11.08
N LEU A 105 1.67 -3.98 10.95
CA LEU A 105 1.35 -5.05 10.00
C LEU A 105 0.51 -6.19 10.59
N GLN A 106 0.28 -6.19 11.90
CA GLN A 106 -0.45 -7.25 12.62
C GLN A 106 -1.82 -7.55 11.99
N PRO A 107 -2.65 -6.55 11.59
CA PRO A 107 -3.91 -6.82 10.91
C PRO A 107 -3.71 -7.60 9.60
N PHE A 108 -2.74 -7.19 8.79
CA PHE A 108 -2.48 -7.78 7.47
C PHE A 108 -1.84 -9.16 7.57
N THR A 109 -0.92 -9.36 8.52
CA THR A 109 -0.29 -10.65 8.79
C THR A 109 -1.31 -11.68 9.31
N ALA A 110 -2.33 -11.24 10.06
CA ALA A 110 -3.45 -12.08 10.45
C ALA A 110 -4.33 -12.43 9.23
N MET A 111 -4.63 -11.46 8.36
CA MET A 111 -5.43 -11.68 7.15
C MET A 111 -4.78 -12.68 6.20
N ILE A 112 -3.49 -12.55 5.87
CA ILE A 112 -2.82 -13.46 4.91
C ILE A 112 -2.80 -14.91 5.40
N LYS A 113 -2.78 -15.14 6.72
CA LYS A 113 -2.83 -16.49 7.31
C LYS A 113 -4.18 -17.19 7.11
N THR A 114 -5.22 -16.45 6.76
CA THR A 114 -6.54 -17.03 6.44
C THR A 114 -6.59 -17.60 5.02
N SER A 115 -5.62 -17.27 4.17
CA SER A 115 -5.60 -17.71 2.79
C SER A 115 -5.25 -19.19 2.67
N PRO A 116 -5.95 -19.96 1.81
CA PRO A 116 -5.53 -21.32 1.45
C PRO A 116 -4.27 -21.33 0.56
N ARG A 117 -3.87 -20.17 0.01
CA ARG A 117 -2.63 -20.00 -0.76
C ARG A 117 -1.57 -19.31 0.10
N LYS A 118 -0.29 -19.57 -0.21
CA LYS A 118 0.79 -18.75 0.34
C LYS A 118 0.65 -17.33 -0.23
N CYS A 119 0.30 -16.37 0.62
CA CYS A 119 0.25 -14.97 0.26
C CYS A 119 1.45 -14.22 0.83
N LEU A 120 2.08 -13.38 0.01
CA LEU A 120 3.19 -12.52 0.43
C LEU A 120 2.69 -11.14 0.86
N LEU A 121 3.39 -10.53 1.82
CA LEU A 121 3.09 -9.20 2.33
C LEU A 121 4.26 -8.23 2.04
N PHE A 122 3.99 -7.24 1.20
CA PHE A 122 4.95 -6.20 0.80
C PHE A 122 4.38 -4.80 1.10
N PRO A 123 4.47 -4.29 2.34
CA PRO A 123 4.08 -2.92 2.65
C PRO A 123 4.68 -1.92 1.67
N ARG A 124 3.81 -1.10 1.10
CA ARG A 124 4.16 -0.06 0.13
C ARG A 124 4.64 1.18 0.87
N VAL A 125 5.79 1.69 0.47
CA VAL A 125 6.42 2.89 1.04
C VAL A 125 6.47 3.99 -0.02
N GLU A 126 5.63 5.01 0.11
CA GLU A 126 5.72 6.26 -0.67
C GLU A 126 7.04 6.95 -0.35
N ALA A 127 7.94 7.02 -1.31
CA ALA A 127 9.28 7.56 -1.13
C ALA A 127 9.29 9.08 -0.94
N THR A 128 8.27 9.79 -1.40
CA THR A 128 8.19 11.24 -1.28
C THR A 128 7.82 11.63 0.15
N ILE A 129 8.63 12.50 0.76
CA ILE A 129 8.34 13.12 2.07
C ILE A 129 7.68 14.48 1.87
N TYR A 130 8.24 15.31 0.99
CA TYR A 130 7.61 16.54 0.51
C TYR A 130 8.14 16.88 -0.89
N GLY A 131 7.37 17.69 -1.60
CA GLY A 131 7.60 18.04 -3.00
C GLY A 131 6.62 17.35 -3.94
N GLY A 132 6.81 17.55 -5.25
CA GLY A 132 5.96 16.97 -6.29
C GLY A 132 6.75 16.71 -7.57
N ASP A 133 6.01 16.49 -8.65
CA ASP A 133 6.59 16.36 -9.98
C ASP A 133 7.33 17.64 -10.37
N THR A 134 8.39 17.49 -11.15
CA THR A 134 9.20 18.64 -11.58
C THR A 134 8.34 19.56 -12.45
N THR A 135 8.34 20.85 -12.13
CA THR A 135 7.66 21.87 -12.92
C THR A 135 8.54 22.33 -14.09
N ALA A 136 7.94 22.89 -15.14
CA ALA A 136 8.69 23.45 -16.27
C ALA A 136 9.72 24.52 -15.85
N LYS A 137 9.45 25.28 -14.79
CA LYS A 137 10.38 26.27 -14.26
C LYS A 137 11.58 25.65 -13.54
N GLU A 138 11.35 24.56 -12.79
CA GLU A 138 12.44 23.79 -12.18
C GLU A 138 13.31 23.12 -13.25
N GLU A 139 12.72 22.59 -14.32
CA GLU A 139 13.47 22.03 -15.47
C GLU A 139 14.31 23.09 -16.18
N GLN A 140 13.80 24.32 -16.29
CA GLN A 140 14.52 25.46 -16.85
C GLN A 140 15.55 26.07 -15.89
N GLY A 141 15.65 25.58 -14.64
CA GLY A 141 16.54 26.12 -13.62
C GLY A 141 16.13 27.50 -13.08
N LEU A 142 14.90 27.94 -13.37
CA LEU A 142 14.35 29.22 -12.91
C LEU A 142 13.94 29.18 -11.43
N GLU A 143 13.60 27.98 -10.94
CA GLU A 143 13.25 27.73 -9.54
C GLU A 143 14.10 26.59 -8.99
N LYS A 144 14.51 26.71 -7.73
CA LYS A 144 15.23 25.63 -7.04
C LYS A 144 14.26 24.50 -6.73
N ILE A 145 14.76 23.30 -6.94
CA ILE A 145 14.07 22.08 -6.57
C ILE A 145 14.02 21.94 -5.04
N HIS A 146 12.80 21.90 -4.49
CA HIS A 146 12.55 21.66 -3.07
C HIS A 146 11.79 20.35 -2.87
N ARG A 147 12.54 19.24 -2.81
CA ARG A 147 11.98 17.89 -2.57
C ARG A 147 12.84 17.10 -1.59
N ARG A 148 12.20 16.25 -0.80
CA ARG A 148 12.87 15.28 0.08
C ARG A 148 12.22 13.93 -0.10
N ASN A 149 13.06 12.92 -0.26
CA ASN A 149 12.66 11.53 -0.35
C ASN A 149 13.20 10.73 0.84
N VAL A 150 12.59 9.56 1.06
CA VAL A 150 13.08 8.52 1.97
C VAL A 150 14.50 8.14 1.55
N SER A 151 15.44 8.27 2.47
CA SER A 151 16.84 7.91 2.23
C SER A 151 17.04 6.39 2.32
N LEU A 152 18.19 5.89 1.85
CA LEU A 152 18.53 4.48 1.96
C LEU A 152 18.49 3.96 3.41
N ASN A 153 18.98 4.75 4.37
CA ASN A 153 18.95 4.36 5.78
C ASN A 153 17.54 4.32 6.35
N MET A 154 16.67 5.25 5.93
CA MET A 154 15.25 5.20 6.31
C MET A 154 14.56 3.95 5.73
N PHE A 155 14.88 3.58 4.48
CA PHE A 155 14.39 2.32 3.90
C PHE A 155 14.88 1.09 4.67
N ARG A 156 16.14 1.05 5.09
CA ARG A 156 16.68 -0.06 5.91
C ARG A 156 15.96 -0.16 7.25
N GLU A 157 15.72 0.97 7.91
CA GLU A 157 15.00 1.01 9.18
C GLU A 157 13.55 0.51 9.01
N LEU A 158 12.83 1.02 8.01
CA LEU A 158 11.46 0.59 7.70
C LEU A 158 11.42 -0.91 7.34
N PHE A 159 12.34 -1.37 6.51
CA PHE A 159 12.45 -2.78 6.13
C PHE A 159 12.64 -3.68 7.34
N LEU A 160 13.54 -3.31 8.26
CA LEU A 160 13.77 -4.08 9.50
C LEU A 160 12.53 -4.10 10.40
N LYS A 161 11.84 -2.96 10.57
CA LYS A 161 10.60 -2.87 11.35
C LYS A 161 9.50 -3.75 10.74
N PHE A 162 9.22 -3.60 9.45
CA PHE A 162 8.19 -4.39 8.77
C PHE A 162 8.53 -5.88 8.74
N ARG A 163 9.79 -6.26 8.53
CA ARG A 163 10.21 -7.66 8.54
C ARG A 163 10.05 -8.29 9.93
N ALA A 164 10.33 -7.54 11.00
CA ALA A 164 10.09 -8.00 12.36
C ALA A 164 8.60 -8.29 12.63
N GLU A 165 7.69 -7.65 11.88
CA GLU A 165 6.25 -7.87 11.95
C GLU A 165 5.72 -8.88 10.94
N GLY A 166 6.58 -9.48 10.12
CA GLY A 166 6.21 -10.56 9.20
C GLY A 166 6.01 -10.14 7.75
N ALA A 167 6.53 -8.99 7.32
CA ALA A 167 6.64 -8.67 5.90
C ALA A 167 7.67 -9.57 5.18
N ASP A 168 7.36 -9.93 3.93
CA ASP A 168 8.29 -10.64 3.03
C ASP A 168 9.25 -9.66 2.32
N GLY A 169 8.90 -8.39 2.30
CA GLY A 169 9.76 -7.31 1.81
C GLY A 169 9.08 -5.95 1.93
N ILE A 170 9.53 -4.97 1.16
CA ILE A 170 8.85 -3.69 1.01
C ILE A 170 8.63 -3.40 -0.47
N ARG A 171 7.60 -2.62 -0.79
CA ARG A 171 7.35 -2.12 -2.14
C ARG A 171 7.61 -0.61 -2.20
N PRO A 172 8.78 -0.16 -2.67
CA PRO A 172 9.01 1.27 -2.86
C PRO A 172 8.05 1.82 -3.92
N PHE A 173 7.45 2.98 -3.64
CA PHE A 173 6.57 3.71 -4.57
C PHE A 173 7.13 5.12 -4.81
N ASN A 174 7.08 5.60 -6.05
CA ASN A 174 7.77 6.81 -6.50
C ASN A 174 9.30 6.81 -6.25
N THR A 175 9.89 5.61 -6.17
CA THR A 175 11.33 5.37 -6.20
C THR A 175 11.58 3.90 -6.56
N GLY A 176 12.84 3.55 -6.74
CA GLY A 176 13.26 2.19 -7.03
C GLY A 176 14.53 2.22 -7.86
N TYR A 177 15.66 1.95 -7.23
CA TYR A 177 16.96 1.92 -7.91
C TYR A 177 17.72 0.66 -7.47
N PRO A 178 18.59 0.07 -8.32
CA PRO A 178 19.26 -1.19 -8.04
C PRO A 178 19.97 -1.22 -6.68
N THR A 179 20.60 -0.12 -6.29
CA THR A 179 21.32 -0.03 -5.01
C THR A 179 20.40 -0.10 -3.79
N LEU A 180 19.11 0.25 -3.90
CA LEU A 180 18.12 0.03 -2.84
C LEU A 180 17.83 -1.47 -2.71
N ALA A 181 17.55 -2.15 -3.82
CA ALA A 181 17.27 -3.58 -3.82
C ALA A 181 18.46 -4.39 -3.27
N GLU A 182 19.68 -4.09 -3.73
CA GLU A 182 20.92 -4.69 -3.23
C GLU A 182 21.09 -4.48 -1.72
N ALA A 183 20.88 -3.25 -1.25
CA ALA A 183 21.04 -2.91 0.16
C ALA A 183 19.99 -3.56 1.08
N LEU A 184 18.80 -3.87 0.57
CA LEU A 184 17.77 -4.58 1.33
C LEU A 184 17.89 -6.10 1.22
N ALA A 185 18.57 -6.62 0.20
CA ALA A 185 18.90 -8.03 0.08
C ALA A 185 20.16 -8.43 0.87
N ASP A 186 21.04 -7.49 1.20
CA ASP A 186 22.25 -7.73 2.00
C ASP A 186 21.95 -7.88 3.50
N GLU A 187 21.73 -9.13 3.92
CA GLU A 187 21.49 -9.50 5.33
C GLU A 187 22.61 -9.05 6.29
N ASN A 188 23.87 -9.14 5.86
CA ASN A 188 24.99 -8.74 6.70
C ASN A 188 25.05 -7.22 6.84
N GLY A 189 24.81 -6.50 5.74
CA GLY A 189 24.66 -5.05 5.71
C GLY A 189 23.53 -4.57 6.61
N LEU A 190 22.37 -5.23 6.58
CA LEU A 190 21.23 -4.90 7.44
C LEU A 190 21.53 -5.13 8.93
N LYS A 191 22.19 -6.24 9.28
CA LYS A 191 22.64 -6.50 10.67
C LYS A 191 23.65 -5.46 11.14
N CYS A 192 24.61 -5.09 10.28
CA CYS A 192 25.59 -4.05 10.57
C CYS A 192 24.91 -2.69 10.78
N PHE A 193 23.97 -2.33 9.89
CA PHE A 193 23.17 -1.12 10.00
C PHE A 193 22.43 -1.06 11.34
N ALA A 194 21.68 -2.12 11.67
CA ALA A 194 20.88 -2.18 12.91
C ALA A 194 21.75 -2.02 14.17
N ARG A 195 22.93 -2.66 14.21
CA ARG A 195 23.80 -2.66 15.38
C ARG A 195 24.63 -1.37 15.52
N ASN A 196 25.15 -0.86 14.40
CA ASN A 196 26.24 0.13 14.43
C ASN A 196 25.83 1.50 13.89
N ILE A 197 24.85 1.57 12.99
CA ILE A 197 24.51 2.81 12.27
C ILE A 197 23.21 3.41 12.80
N ALA A 198 22.14 2.62 12.92
CA ALA A 198 20.84 3.09 13.38
C ALA A 198 20.92 3.84 14.72
N PRO A 199 21.62 3.32 15.77
CA PRO A 199 21.73 4.03 17.04
C PRO A 199 22.40 5.41 16.94
N LEU A 200 23.31 5.60 15.97
CA LEU A 200 23.99 6.88 15.76
C LEU A 200 23.10 7.91 15.05
N LEU A 201 22.08 7.46 14.32
CA LEU A 201 21.12 8.33 13.67
C LEU A 201 20.13 8.89 14.68
N ASP A 202 19.70 8.07 15.65
CA ASP A 202 18.78 8.46 16.72
C ASP A 202 19.37 9.55 17.61
N VAL A 203 20.62 9.37 18.07
CA VAL A 203 21.34 10.39 18.88
C VAL A 203 21.46 11.73 18.15
N ARG A 204 21.65 11.71 16.82
CA ARG A 204 21.73 12.94 16.02
C ARG A 204 20.38 13.65 15.87
N GLN A 205 19.28 12.91 15.98
CA GLN A 205 17.94 13.47 15.90
C GLN A 205 17.57 14.16 17.22
N GLU A 206 17.87 13.53 18.37
CA GLU A 206 17.66 14.11 19.70
C GLU A 206 18.38 15.46 19.87
N LEU A 207 19.65 15.53 19.45
CA LEU A 207 20.46 16.76 19.52
C LEU A 207 19.95 17.92 18.65
N LYS A 208 19.08 17.65 17.65
CA LYS A 208 18.48 18.70 16.81
C LYS A 208 17.20 19.29 17.42
N THR A 209 16.55 18.57 18.31
CA THR A 209 15.33 19.01 19.02
C THR A 209 15.64 19.88 20.24
N GLU A 210 16.88 19.86 20.73
CA GLU A 210 17.33 20.64 21.90
C GLU A 210 17.99 22.00 21.54
N ARG A 211 17.94 22.42 20.27
CA ARG A 211 18.46 23.72 19.80
C ARG A 211 17.37 24.56 19.17
#